data_AF-A0AAW7CGG4-F1
#
_entry.id   AF-A0AAW7CGG4-F1
#
_cell.length_a   1.000
_cell.length_b   1.000
_cell.length_c   1.000
_cell.angle_alpha   90.00
_cell.angle_beta   90.00
_cell.angle_gamma   90.00
#
_symmetry.space_group_name_H-M   'P 1'
#
loop_
_entity.id
_entity.type
_entity.pdbx_description
1 polymer ?
#
loop_
_entity_poly.entity_id
_entity_poly.type
_entity_poly.pdbx_seq_one_letter_code
_entity_poly.pdbx_strand_id
1 'polypeptide(L)'
;MTAIPALKVLNVRKKIGRKEIIKGISFEVMPGEVFGFLGPNGAGKTTTIRMLTGLIRPTSGKIFIGGKNVRTEFTEAMKNLGCIVENPEMYPFLTGYENLAYFARMDPSIPKNRLDEAAALVGLSSRIHDKVKTYSLGMRQRLGIAQALLGNPKLLILDEPTNGLDPAGIREMREFIRSLAEKEHLSVLVSSHLLSEVQLMCDKVAIIHNGRVVRTGNVHELLSEKARTFWKAVPAEKARILLQTETQVAEGEDGLLITPYDEEKNALWNEMLVQNGVRVKEIKAVLPALEDLFLELTGGRKK
;
A
#
# COMPACT_ATOMS: atom_id res chain seq x y z
N MET A 1 1.67 -13.23 -23.77
CA MET A 1 2.70 -13.56 -22.76
C MET A 1 2.36 -12.82 -21.49
N THR A 2 2.17 -13.50 -20.36
CA THR A 2 1.92 -12.86 -19.06
C THR A 2 3.15 -12.07 -18.63
N ALA A 3 2.96 -10.81 -18.24
CA ALA A 3 4.05 -9.94 -17.81
C ALA A 3 4.78 -10.55 -16.59
N ILE A 4 6.11 -10.43 -16.56
CA ILE A 4 6.93 -10.90 -15.43
C ILE A 4 6.69 -9.96 -14.24
N PRO A 5 6.27 -10.47 -13.06
CA PRO A 5 6.11 -9.62 -11.88
C PRO A 5 7.43 -8.97 -11.46
N ALA A 6 7.36 -7.72 -10.98
CA ALA A 6 8.48 -7.02 -10.38
C ALA A 6 8.93 -7.69 -9.07
N LEU A 7 7.98 -8.22 -8.29
CA LEU A 7 8.23 -9.07 -7.13
C LEU A 7 7.34 -10.31 -7.18
N LYS A 8 7.90 -11.47 -6.84
CA LYS A 8 7.14 -12.71 -6.66
C LYS A 8 7.61 -13.45 -5.42
N VAL A 9 6.70 -13.64 -4.47
CA VAL A 9 6.92 -14.34 -3.20
C VAL A 9 6.11 -15.63 -3.21
N LEU A 10 6.79 -16.76 -3.01
CA LEU A 10 6.19 -18.10 -3.11
C LEU A 10 6.41 -18.93 -1.85
N ASN A 11 5.33 -19.12 -1.08
CA ASN A 11 5.26 -19.94 0.13
C ASN A 11 6.45 -19.70 1.07
N VAL A 12 6.78 -18.42 1.27
CA VAL A 12 7.92 -18.01 2.07
C VAL A 12 7.62 -18.24 3.55
N ARG A 13 8.55 -18.91 4.23
CA ARG A 13 8.46 -19.21 5.67
C ARG A 13 9.70 -18.72 6.37
N LYS A 14 9.55 -18.32 7.63
CA LYS A 14 10.66 -17.93 8.48
C LYS A 14 10.44 -18.42 9.90
N LYS A 15 11.39 -19.24 10.36
CA LYS A 15 11.54 -19.65 11.75
C LYS A 15 12.74 -18.93 12.37
N ILE A 16 12.56 -18.38 13.57
CA ILE A 16 13.61 -17.80 14.40
C ILE A 16 13.57 -18.54 15.74
N GLY A 17 14.65 -19.25 16.07
CA GLY A 17 14.67 -20.18 17.19
C GLY A 17 13.55 -21.21 17.06
N ARG A 18 12.64 -21.25 18.04
CA ARG A 18 11.48 -22.16 18.03
C ARG A 18 10.21 -21.56 17.41
N LYS A 19 10.17 -20.25 17.15
CA LYS A 19 8.96 -19.54 16.70
C LYS A 19 8.94 -19.39 15.18
N GLU A 20 7.85 -19.81 14.55
CA GLU A 20 7.57 -19.51 13.13
C GLU A 20 6.95 -18.11 13.05
N ILE A 21 7.75 -17.16 12.58
CA ILE A 21 7.38 -15.74 12.43
C ILE A 21 6.57 -15.53 11.15
N ILE A 22 6.98 -16.18 10.05
CA ILE A 22 6.30 -16.13 8.75
C ILE A 22 5.90 -17.55 8.36
N LYS A 23 4.61 -17.75 8.06
CA LYS A 23 3.95 -19.06 8.00
C LYS A 23 3.42 -19.40 6.60
N GLY A 24 4.24 -19.16 5.57
CA GLY A 24 3.94 -19.55 4.20
C GLY A 24 3.17 -18.47 3.46
N ILE A 25 3.79 -17.31 3.28
CA ILE A 25 3.18 -16.18 2.56
C ILE A 25 3.47 -16.26 1.07
N SER A 26 2.49 -15.86 0.25
CA SER A 26 2.62 -15.74 -1.20
C SER A 26 1.88 -14.49 -1.67
N PHE A 27 2.53 -13.72 -2.53
CA PHE A 27 1.95 -12.56 -3.21
C PHE A 27 2.88 -12.14 -4.36
N GLU A 28 2.35 -11.31 -5.26
CA GLU A 28 3.08 -10.81 -6.42
C GLU A 28 2.84 -9.31 -6.54
N VAL A 29 3.88 -8.59 -6.96
CA VAL A 29 3.82 -7.17 -7.33
C VAL A 29 4.05 -7.04 -8.82
N MET A 30 3.10 -6.47 -9.55
CA MET A 30 3.18 -6.25 -10.99
C MET A 30 3.95 -4.97 -11.34
N PRO A 31 4.51 -4.86 -12.56
CA PRO A 31 5.17 -3.64 -13.00
C PRO A 31 4.27 -2.40 -12.94
N GLY A 32 4.78 -1.29 -12.42
CA GLY A 32 4.08 0.00 -12.38
C GLY A 32 2.91 0.09 -11.39
N GLU A 33 2.75 -0.89 -10.49
CA GLU A 33 1.71 -0.84 -9.46
C GLU A 33 2.27 -0.40 -8.10
N VAL A 34 1.41 0.22 -7.29
CA VAL A 34 1.65 0.49 -5.88
C VAL A 34 0.97 -0.61 -5.05
N PHE A 35 1.77 -1.45 -4.42
CA PHE A 35 1.32 -2.59 -3.62
C PHE A 35 1.48 -2.33 -2.12
N GLY A 36 0.39 -2.41 -1.37
CA GLY A 36 0.40 -2.24 0.08
C GLY A 36 0.59 -3.58 0.82
N PHE A 37 1.61 -3.66 1.68
CA PHE A 37 1.82 -4.78 2.60
C PHE A 37 1.40 -4.38 4.01
N LEU A 38 0.19 -4.81 4.39
CA LEU A 38 -0.57 -4.24 5.50
C LEU A 38 -0.62 -5.15 6.71
N GLY A 39 -0.50 -4.59 7.90
CA GLY A 39 -0.77 -5.35 9.11
C GLY A 39 -0.33 -4.65 10.39
N PRO A 40 -0.75 -5.16 11.55
CA PRO A 40 -0.44 -4.57 12.83
C PRO A 40 1.04 -4.77 13.16
N ASN A 41 1.54 -4.03 14.15
CA ASN A 41 2.89 -4.23 14.65
C ASN A 41 3.09 -5.67 15.13
N GLY A 42 4.22 -6.27 14.77
CA GLY A 42 4.52 -7.67 15.07
C GLY A 42 3.90 -8.69 14.13
N ALA A 43 3.13 -8.29 13.10
CA ALA A 43 2.55 -9.23 12.12
C ALA A 43 3.58 -9.93 11.23
N GLY A 44 4.79 -9.39 11.13
CA GLY A 44 5.87 -9.92 10.30
C GLY A 44 6.26 -9.05 9.09
N LYS A 45 5.80 -7.79 9.02
CA LYS A 45 6.10 -6.84 7.92
C LYS A 45 7.60 -6.65 7.68
N THR A 46 8.31 -6.08 8.65
CA THR A 46 9.76 -5.85 8.58
C THR A 46 10.55 -7.15 8.42
N THR A 47 10.12 -8.26 9.04
CA THR A 47 10.78 -9.57 8.83
C THR A 47 10.65 -10.04 7.38
N THR A 48 9.49 -9.82 6.76
CA THR A 48 9.29 -10.12 5.33
C THR A 48 10.17 -9.23 4.47
N ILE A 49 10.17 -7.92 4.71
CA ILE A 49 10.99 -6.96 3.97
C ILE A 49 12.47 -7.31 4.05
N ARG A 50 12.99 -7.62 5.25
CA ARG A 50 14.38 -8.09 5.43
C ARG A 50 14.69 -9.38 4.67
N MET A 51 13.70 -10.24 4.40
CA MET A 51 13.89 -11.39 3.51
C MET A 51 13.87 -11.02 2.03
N LEU A 52 13.04 -10.05 1.64
CA LEU A 52 12.99 -9.53 0.27
C LEU A 52 14.32 -8.87 -0.13
N THR A 53 14.91 -8.10 0.79
CA THR A 53 16.20 -7.42 0.61
C THR A 53 17.42 -8.33 0.83
N GLY A 54 17.20 -9.59 1.18
CA GLY A 54 18.27 -10.56 1.45
C GLY A 54 19.06 -10.35 2.75
N LEU A 55 18.69 -9.37 3.59
CA LEU A 55 19.28 -9.15 4.92
C LEU A 55 19.10 -10.37 5.84
N ILE A 56 18.01 -11.12 5.65
CA ILE A 56 17.74 -12.37 6.38
C ILE A 56 17.30 -13.45 5.40
N ARG A 57 17.83 -14.67 5.53
CA ARG A 57 17.40 -15.79 4.69
C ARG A 57 16.04 -16.36 5.12
N PRO A 58 15.11 -16.64 4.20
CA PRO A 58 13.92 -17.43 4.50
C PRO A 58 14.32 -18.85 4.92
N THR A 59 13.49 -19.49 5.76
CA THR A 59 13.65 -20.90 6.12
C THR A 59 13.27 -21.80 4.94
N SER A 60 12.22 -21.44 4.21
CA SER A 60 11.81 -22.11 2.98
C SER A 60 11.00 -21.16 2.09
N GLY A 61 10.69 -21.60 0.87
CA GLY A 61 10.02 -20.79 -0.14
C GLY A 61 11.01 -20.08 -1.07
N LYS A 62 10.48 -19.30 -2.01
CA LYS A 62 11.28 -18.60 -3.03
C LYS A 62 10.83 -17.15 -3.16
N ILE A 63 11.80 -16.27 -3.43
CA ILE A 63 11.58 -14.84 -3.68
C ILE A 63 12.27 -14.51 -5.00
N PHE A 64 11.55 -13.85 -5.89
CA PHE A 64 12.07 -13.38 -7.17
C PHE A 64 11.84 -11.87 -7.30
N ILE A 65 12.86 -11.15 -7.75
CA ILE A 65 12.79 -9.71 -8.06
C ILE A 65 13.21 -9.52 -9.50
N GLY A 66 12.36 -8.89 -10.33
CA GLY A 66 12.60 -8.76 -11.76
C GLY A 66 12.84 -10.12 -12.47
N GLY A 67 12.18 -11.17 -11.99
CA GLY A 67 12.38 -12.55 -12.48
C GLY A 67 13.62 -13.28 -11.97
N LYS A 68 14.47 -12.62 -11.15
CA LYS A 68 15.72 -13.18 -10.61
C LYS A 68 15.56 -13.68 -9.19
N ASN A 69 16.03 -14.89 -8.92
CA ASN A 69 15.88 -15.49 -7.60
C ASN A 69 16.84 -14.84 -6.58
N VAL A 70 16.30 -14.30 -5.48
CA VAL A 70 17.11 -13.60 -4.45
C VAL A 70 18.17 -14.50 -3.81
N ARG A 71 18.00 -15.83 -3.81
CA ARG A 71 18.98 -16.76 -3.23
C ARG A 71 20.06 -17.20 -4.21
N THR A 72 19.69 -17.52 -5.45
CA THR A 72 20.63 -18.12 -6.44
C THR A 72 21.19 -17.10 -7.42
N GLU A 73 20.53 -15.97 -7.61
CA GLU A 73 20.90 -14.89 -8.53
C GLU A 73 20.91 -13.53 -7.79
N PHE A 74 21.46 -13.51 -6.56
CA PHE A 74 21.34 -12.39 -5.64
C PHE A 74 21.74 -11.03 -6.26
N THR A 75 22.92 -10.93 -6.87
CA THR A 75 23.40 -9.68 -7.46
C THR A 75 22.47 -9.16 -8.54
N GLU A 76 21.99 -10.04 -9.43
CA GLU A 76 21.06 -9.67 -10.49
C GLU A 76 19.68 -9.29 -9.94
N ALA A 77 19.22 -9.94 -8.87
CA ALA A 77 18.00 -9.55 -8.18
C ALA A 77 18.12 -8.17 -7.51
N MET A 78 19.24 -7.89 -6.84
CA MET A 78 19.45 -6.63 -6.11
C MET A 78 19.63 -5.42 -7.04
N LYS A 79 20.19 -5.60 -8.25
CA LYS A 79 20.20 -4.54 -9.28
C LYS A 79 18.80 -4.02 -9.63
N ASN A 80 17.78 -4.84 -9.44
CA ASN A 80 16.38 -4.48 -9.72
C ASN A 80 15.65 -3.88 -8.51
N LEU A 81 16.32 -3.75 -7.35
CA LEU A 81 15.71 -3.36 -6.08
C LEU A 81 16.32 -2.07 -5.52
N GLY A 82 15.47 -1.08 -5.28
CA GLY A 82 15.73 0.01 -4.35
C GLY A 82 14.95 -0.23 -3.07
N CYS A 83 15.53 0.05 -1.91
CA CYS A 83 14.79 -0.11 -0.65
C CYS A 83 15.17 0.89 0.42
N ILE A 84 14.17 1.25 1.23
CA ILE A 84 14.34 1.87 2.54
C ILE A 84 13.73 0.91 3.55
N VAL A 85 14.58 0.37 4.42
CA VAL A 85 14.17 -0.49 5.52
C VAL A 85 14.35 0.33 6.80
N GLU A 86 13.28 0.47 7.58
CA GLU A 86 13.24 1.37 8.73
C GLU A 86 13.50 2.83 8.32
N ASN A 87 14.46 3.53 8.94
CA ASN A 87 14.73 4.94 8.65
C ASN A 87 15.97 5.09 7.76
N PRO A 88 15.95 5.96 6.73
CA PRO A 88 17.14 6.28 5.97
C PRO A 88 18.11 7.09 6.84
N GLU A 89 19.21 6.47 7.26
CA GLU A 89 20.29 7.17 7.94
C GLU A 89 21.19 7.85 6.92
N MET A 90 21.34 9.17 7.08
CA MET A 90 22.14 10.04 6.23
C MET A 90 23.18 10.76 7.09
N TYR A 91 24.31 11.13 6.51
CA TYR A 91 25.31 11.93 7.18
C TYR A 91 24.80 13.38 7.32
N PRO A 92 24.49 13.85 8.54
CA PRO A 92 23.80 15.12 8.74
C PRO A 92 24.69 16.34 8.45
N PHE A 93 26.02 16.17 8.53
CA PHE A 93 26.99 17.22 8.28
C PHE A 93 27.32 17.41 6.78
N LEU A 94 27.00 16.42 5.95
CA LEU A 94 27.11 16.47 4.50
C LEU A 94 25.85 17.08 3.87
N THR A 95 25.98 17.58 2.65
CA THR A 95 24.86 17.99 1.81
C THR A 95 24.07 16.80 1.29
N GLY A 96 22.84 17.01 0.82
CA GLY A 96 22.07 15.96 0.15
C GLY A 96 22.83 15.37 -1.05
N TYR A 97 23.47 16.22 -1.84
CA TYR A 97 24.28 15.83 -3.01
C TYR A 97 25.46 14.95 -2.60
N GLU A 98 26.19 15.34 -1.56
CA GLU A 98 27.33 14.56 -1.05
C GLU A 98 26.90 13.20 -0.49
N ASN A 99 25.74 13.13 0.16
CA ASN A 99 25.16 11.85 0.60
C ASN A 99 24.89 10.94 -0.61
N LEU A 100 24.21 11.43 -1.66
CA LEU A 100 23.96 10.65 -2.87
C LEU A 100 25.27 10.23 -3.56
N ALA A 101 26.22 11.16 -3.67
CA ALA A 101 27.51 10.91 -4.29
C ALA A 101 28.33 9.85 -3.54
N TYR A 102 28.23 9.81 -2.21
CA TYR A 102 28.91 8.80 -1.40
C TYR A 102 28.43 7.39 -1.75
N PHE A 103 27.11 7.17 -1.84
CA PHE A 103 26.55 5.87 -2.22
C PHE A 103 26.79 5.55 -3.70
N ALA A 104 26.66 6.53 -4.60
CA ALA A 104 26.91 6.33 -6.02
C ALA A 104 28.33 5.83 -6.32
N ARG A 105 29.34 6.24 -5.52
CA ARG A 105 30.73 5.77 -5.67
C ARG A 105 30.92 4.30 -5.34
N MET A 106 29.99 3.68 -4.60
CA MET A 106 30.07 2.26 -4.25
C MET A 106 29.65 1.34 -5.41
N ASP A 107 28.91 1.87 -6.38
CA ASP A 107 28.49 1.14 -7.58
C ASP A 107 28.97 1.86 -8.85
N PRO A 108 30.03 1.34 -9.51
CA PRO A 108 30.62 1.98 -10.68
C PRO A 108 29.69 2.02 -11.90
N SER A 109 28.54 1.32 -11.87
CA SER A 109 27.55 1.38 -12.94
C SER A 109 26.68 2.63 -12.91
N ILE A 110 26.68 3.37 -11.79
CA ILE A 110 25.85 4.58 -11.63
C ILE A 110 26.52 5.76 -12.35
N PRO A 111 25.88 6.36 -13.37
CA PRO A 111 26.48 7.47 -14.09
C PRO A 111 26.35 8.78 -13.29
N LYS A 112 27.28 9.73 -13.47
CA LYS A 112 27.32 10.95 -12.64
C LYS A 112 26.07 11.83 -12.75
N ASN A 113 25.45 11.92 -13.93
CA ASN A 113 24.19 12.64 -14.15
C ASN A 113 23.01 12.06 -13.34
N ARG A 114 23.14 10.81 -12.88
CA ARG A 114 22.08 10.15 -12.11
C ARG A 114 21.78 10.84 -10.79
N LEU A 115 22.76 11.53 -10.20
CA LEU A 115 22.58 12.23 -8.92
C LEU A 115 21.58 13.37 -9.08
N ASP A 116 21.74 14.16 -10.16
CA ASP A 116 20.86 15.30 -10.45
C ASP A 116 19.45 14.83 -10.85
N GLU A 117 19.37 13.75 -11.64
CA GLU A 117 18.10 13.11 -11.97
C GLU A 117 17.37 12.60 -10.73
N ALA A 118 18.06 11.88 -9.84
CA ALA A 118 17.48 11.37 -8.61
C ALA A 118 17.02 12.50 -7.68
N ALA A 119 17.79 13.58 -7.57
CA ALA A 119 17.41 14.77 -6.81
C ALA A 119 16.18 15.46 -7.41
N ALA A 120 16.08 15.54 -8.74
CA ALA A 120 14.93 16.11 -9.44
C ALA A 120 13.68 15.26 -9.26
N LEU A 121 13.80 13.93 -9.39
CA LEU A 121 12.69 12.99 -9.20
C LEU A 121 12.03 13.14 -7.82
N VAL A 122 12.83 13.36 -6.78
CA VAL A 122 12.31 13.55 -5.41
C VAL A 122 12.01 15.01 -5.06
N GLY A 123 12.12 15.94 -6.01
CA GLY A 123 11.84 17.37 -5.81
C GLY A 123 12.80 18.08 -4.85
N LEU A 124 14.05 17.63 -4.76
CA LEU A 124 15.08 18.21 -3.88
C LEU A 124 16.11 19.06 -4.61
N SER A 125 16.03 19.25 -5.93
CA SER A 125 17.04 19.98 -6.72
C SER A 125 17.44 21.34 -6.13
N SER A 126 16.47 22.14 -5.66
CA SER A 126 16.72 23.48 -5.10
C SER A 126 17.42 23.46 -3.74
N ARG A 127 17.41 22.31 -3.04
CA ARG A 127 17.95 22.16 -1.68
C ARG A 127 19.01 21.06 -1.58
N ILE A 128 19.40 20.43 -2.69
CA ILE A 128 20.29 19.27 -2.69
C ILE A 128 21.68 19.62 -2.15
N HIS A 129 22.10 20.89 -2.27
CA HIS A 129 23.35 21.42 -1.73
C HIS A 129 23.25 21.97 -0.30
N ASP A 130 22.07 21.94 0.33
CA ASP A 130 21.92 22.24 1.76
C ASP A 130 22.41 21.03 2.59
N LYS A 131 22.96 21.30 3.78
CA LYS A 131 23.36 20.24 4.73
C LYS A 131 22.15 19.47 5.23
N VAL A 132 22.22 18.14 5.27
CA VAL A 132 21.09 17.28 5.66
C VAL A 132 20.57 17.55 7.08
N LYS A 133 21.41 18.06 7.99
CA LYS A 133 20.96 18.49 9.33
C LYS A 133 19.88 19.59 9.32
N THR A 134 19.72 20.33 8.22
CA THR A 134 18.69 21.37 8.06
C THR A 134 17.42 20.87 7.40
N TYR A 135 17.38 19.59 7.00
CA TYR A 135 16.24 18.99 6.31
C TYR A 135 15.12 18.69 7.28
N SER A 136 13.87 18.89 6.85
CA SER A 136 12.71 18.32 7.53
C SER A 136 12.75 16.79 7.48
N LEU A 137 11.89 16.12 8.25
CA LEU A 137 11.78 14.66 8.19
C LEU A 137 11.38 14.18 6.78
N GLY A 138 10.40 14.83 6.15
CA GLY A 138 9.95 14.50 4.80
C GLY A 138 11.06 14.68 3.75
N MET A 139 11.87 15.73 3.86
CA MET A 139 13.04 15.92 2.99
C MET A 139 14.08 14.81 3.17
N ARG A 140 14.33 14.36 4.41
CA ARG A 140 15.24 13.23 4.69
C ARG A 140 14.73 11.92 4.11
N GLN A 141 13.42 11.65 4.22
CA GLN A 141 12.81 10.48 3.60
C GLN A 141 12.92 10.54 2.07
N ARG A 142 12.61 11.68 1.46
CA ARG A 142 12.77 11.90 0.01
C ARG A 142 14.22 11.71 -0.44
N LEU A 143 15.20 12.20 0.33
CA LEU A 143 16.62 11.94 0.05
C LEU A 143 16.95 10.45 0.13
N GLY A 144 16.38 9.72 1.10
CA GLY A 144 16.47 8.27 1.18
C GLY A 144 15.90 7.57 -0.05
N ILE A 145 14.78 8.07 -0.58
CA ILE A 145 14.18 7.53 -1.79
C ILE A 145 15.08 7.82 -3.00
N ALA A 146 15.64 9.03 -3.11
CA ALA A 146 16.60 9.36 -4.17
C ALA A 146 17.80 8.40 -4.16
N GLN A 147 18.35 8.11 -2.98
CA GLN A 147 19.42 7.14 -2.81
C GLN A 147 19.00 5.74 -3.31
N ALA A 148 17.82 5.27 -2.92
CA ALA A 148 17.29 3.96 -3.35
C ALA A 148 17.04 3.89 -4.87
N LEU A 149 16.83 5.03 -5.53
CA LEU A 149 16.58 5.12 -6.97
C LEU A 149 17.85 5.26 -7.82
N LEU A 150 19.02 5.47 -7.23
CA LEU A 150 20.27 5.69 -7.98
C LEU A 150 20.57 4.54 -8.96
N GLY A 151 20.31 3.29 -8.57
CA GLY A 151 20.56 2.11 -9.38
C GLY A 151 19.54 1.82 -10.50
N ASN A 152 18.59 2.73 -10.76
CA ASN A 152 17.47 2.51 -11.69
C ASN A 152 16.71 1.19 -11.43
N PRO A 153 16.23 0.96 -10.20
CA PRO A 153 15.55 -0.28 -9.86
C PRO A 153 14.20 -0.41 -10.57
N LYS A 154 13.69 -1.64 -10.68
CA LYS A 154 12.33 -1.93 -11.17
C LYS A 154 11.30 -2.02 -10.04
N LEU A 155 11.79 -2.23 -8.82
CA LEU A 155 11.01 -2.35 -7.59
C LEU A 155 11.60 -1.44 -6.52
N LEU A 156 10.76 -0.61 -5.93
CA LEU A 156 11.08 0.18 -4.74
C LEU A 156 10.33 -0.38 -3.53
N ILE A 157 11.03 -0.71 -2.44
CA ILE A 157 10.42 -1.12 -1.17
C ILE A 157 10.55 -0.01 -0.15
N LEU A 158 9.42 0.40 0.46
CA LEU A 158 9.36 1.43 1.48
C LEU A 158 8.73 0.86 2.76
N ASP A 159 9.49 0.77 3.85
CA ASP A 159 8.99 0.32 5.16
C ASP A 159 8.47 1.51 5.98
N GLU A 160 7.15 1.60 6.18
CA GLU A 160 6.48 2.67 6.94
C GLU A 160 6.90 4.11 6.51
N PRO A 161 6.84 4.46 5.20
CA PRO A 161 7.40 5.72 4.67
C PRO A 161 6.73 6.99 5.19
N THR A 162 5.52 6.90 5.73
CA THR A 162 4.76 8.03 6.25
C THR A 162 4.95 8.22 7.76
N ASN A 163 5.68 7.34 8.42
CA ASN A 163 5.84 7.38 9.87
C ASN A 163 6.58 8.65 10.32
N GLY A 164 6.02 9.32 11.34
CA GLY A 164 6.55 10.56 11.91
C GLY A 164 6.31 11.83 11.09
N LEU A 165 5.69 11.73 9.91
CA LEU A 165 5.28 12.90 9.13
C LEU A 165 4.01 13.54 9.72
N ASP A 166 3.87 14.84 9.49
CA ASP A 166 2.64 15.57 9.73
C ASP A 166 1.61 15.29 8.61
N PRO A 167 0.32 15.65 8.78
CA PRO A 167 -0.72 15.34 7.79
C PRO A 167 -0.43 15.87 6.38
N ALA A 168 0.21 17.05 6.27
CA ALA A 168 0.63 17.61 4.99
C ALA A 168 1.74 16.76 4.35
N GLY A 169 2.78 16.40 5.11
CA GLY A 169 3.86 15.54 4.65
C GLY A 169 3.39 14.14 4.25
N ILE A 170 2.43 13.55 4.97
CA ILE A 170 1.82 12.27 4.60
C ILE A 170 1.16 12.35 3.22
N ARG A 171 0.33 13.39 3.00
CA ARG A 171 -0.34 13.61 1.72
C ARG A 171 0.68 13.79 0.59
N GLU A 172 1.69 14.61 0.80
CA GLU A 172 2.74 14.84 -0.20
C GLU A 172 3.54 13.57 -0.51
N MET A 173 3.90 12.77 0.50
CA MET A 173 4.61 11.50 0.31
C MET A 173 3.76 10.50 -0.47
N ARG A 174 2.46 10.47 -0.18
CA ARG A 174 1.49 9.63 -0.89
C ARG A 174 1.38 9.99 -2.37
N GLU A 175 1.18 11.26 -2.66
CA GLU A 175 1.12 11.79 -4.04
C GLU A 175 2.43 11.53 -4.78
N PHE A 176 3.57 11.66 -4.09
CA PHE A 176 4.88 11.33 -4.64
C PHE A 176 5.02 9.84 -4.98
N ILE A 177 4.68 8.92 -4.07
CA ILE A 177 4.72 7.47 -4.31
C ILE A 177 3.85 7.08 -5.51
N ARG A 178 2.63 7.62 -5.61
CA ARG A 178 1.75 7.43 -6.77
C ARG A 178 2.43 7.89 -8.06
N SER A 179 3.05 9.06 -8.04
CA SER A 179 3.71 9.62 -9.22
C SER A 179 4.86 8.75 -9.74
N LEU A 180 5.60 8.06 -8.85
CA LEU A 180 6.65 7.12 -9.24
C LEU A 180 6.08 5.93 -10.04
N ALA A 181 4.93 5.40 -9.61
CA ALA A 181 4.27 4.31 -10.33
C ALA A 181 3.68 4.79 -11.66
N GLU A 182 2.95 5.89 -11.66
CA GLU A 182 2.22 6.38 -12.83
C GLU A 182 3.16 6.94 -13.92
N LYS A 183 4.14 7.75 -13.54
CA LYS A 183 5.00 8.48 -14.49
C LYS A 183 6.28 7.72 -14.83
N GLU A 184 6.90 7.10 -13.83
CA GLU A 184 8.18 6.39 -14.01
C GLU A 184 7.99 4.88 -14.25
N HIS A 185 6.74 4.39 -14.22
CA HIS A 185 6.39 2.97 -14.34
C HIS A 185 7.14 2.09 -13.31
N LEU A 186 7.46 2.68 -12.16
CA LEU A 186 8.17 2.02 -11.08
C LEU A 186 7.19 1.23 -10.21
N SER A 187 7.50 -0.03 -9.95
CA SER A 187 6.69 -0.84 -9.03
C SER A 187 7.07 -0.49 -7.60
N VAL A 188 6.11 -0.22 -6.73
CA VAL A 188 6.38 0.20 -5.34
C VAL A 188 5.69 -0.75 -4.38
N LEU A 189 6.43 -1.33 -3.44
CA LEU A 189 5.88 -2.02 -2.29
C LEU A 189 5.97 -1.10 -1.07
N VAL A 190 4.82 -0.78 -0.48
CA VAL A 190 4.73 0.05 0.73
C VAL A 190 4.26 -0.80 1.90
N SER A 191 5.05 -0.83 2.97
CA SER A 191 4.61 -1.38 4.25
C SER A 191 3.90 -0.30 5.05
N SER A 192 2.75 -0.63 5.64
CA SER A 192 2.07 0.28 6.56
C SER A 192 1.21 -0.45 7.59
N HIS A 193 0.97 0.21 8.72
CA HIS A 193 -0.09 -0.10 9.66
C HIS A 193 -1.27 0.89 9.59
N LEU A 194 -1.14 1.98 8.82
CA LEU A 194 -2.17 2.99 8.60
C LEU A 194 -2.97 2.62 7.35
N LEU A 195 -4.13 2.01 7.56
CA LEU A 195 -4.96 1.44 6.48
C LEU A 195 -5.56 2.53 5.58
N SER A 196 -5.92 3.68 6.14
CA SER A 196 -6.45 4.85 5.44
C SER A 196 -5.49 5.39 4.38
N GLU A 197 -4.20 5.44 4.68
CA GLU A 197 -3.19 5.93 3.73
C GLU A 197 -3.00 4.95 2.57
N VAL A 198 -3.04 3.66 2.88
CA VAL A 198 -2.91 2.61 1.87
C VAL A 198 -4.13 2.55 0.97
N GLN A 199 -5.34 2.73 1.51
CA GLN A 199 -6.56 2.84 0.73
C GLN A 199 -6.49 3.98 -0.31
N LEU A 200 -5.81 5.08 0.02
CA LEU A 200 -5.70 6.26 -0.85
C LEU A 200 -4.56 6.18 -1.89
N MET A 201 -3.68 5.17 -1.82
CA MET A 201 -2.48 5.13 -2.70
C MET A 201 -2.18 3.80 -3.36
N CYS A 202 -2.63 2.68 -2.80
CA CYS A 202 -2.30 1.38 -3.32
C CYS A 202 -3.37 0.89 -4.31
N ASP A 203 -2.93 0.27 -5.39
CA ASP A 203 -3.80 -0.43 -6.34
C ASP A 203 -4.22 -1.78 -5.76
N LYS A 204 -3.28 -2.46 -5.11
CA LYS A 204 -3.44 -3.81 -4.56
C LYS A 204 -2.84 -3.90 -3.17
N VAL A 205 -3.39 -4.77 -2.33
CA VAL A 205 -2.88 -5.00 -0.99
C VAL A 205 -2.76 -6.47 -0.65
N ALA A 206 -1.84 -6.79 0.25
CA ALA A 206 -1.82 -8.02 1.03
C ALA A 206 -1.88 -7.68 2.52
N ILE A 207 -2.91 -8.19 3.19
CA ILE A 207 -3.09 -8.04 4.64
C ILE A 207 -2.42 -9.23 5.33
N ILE A 208 -1.42 -8.97 6.15
CA ILE A 208 -0.71 -9.94 6.98
C ILE A 208 -1.16 -9.83 8.44
N HIS A 209 -1.44 -10.99 9.05
CA HIS A 209 -1.75 -11.12 10.46
C HIS A 209 -1.08 -12.38 11.02
N ASN A 210 -0.36 -12.26 12.14
CA ASN A 210 0.32 -13.37 12.82
C ASN A 210 1.17 -14.26 11.88
N GLY A 211 1.89 -13.63 10.94
CA GLY A 211 2.77 -14.31 10.00
C GLY A 211 2.10 -14.92 8.78
N ARG A 212 0.79 -14.71 8.57
CA ARG A 212 0.02 -15.25 7.44
C ARG A 212 -0.62 -14.11 6.67
N VAL A 213 -0.62 -14.21 5.34
CA VAL A 213 -1.45 -13.35 4.50
C VAL A 213 -2.89 -13.84 4.65
N VAL A 214 -3.76 -13.02 5.23
CA VAL A 214 -5.18 -13.33 5.43
C VAL A 214 -6.03 -12.95 4.24
N ARG A 215 -5.61 -11.94 3.48
CA ARG A 215 -6.31 -11.49 2.28
C ARG A 215 -5.38 -10.77 1.32
N THR A 216 -5.64 -10.92 0.02
CA THR A 216 -5.00 -10.18 -1.07
C THR A 216 -6.02 -9.77 -2.09
N GLY A 217 -5.93 -8.57 -2.65
CA GLY A 217 -6.87 -8.12 -3.69
C GLY A 217 -6.63 -6.67 -4.08
N ASN A 218 -7.26 -6.26 -5.18
CA ASN A 218 -7.30 -4.84 -5.56
C ASN A 218 -8.06 -4.06 -4.48
N VAL A 219 -7.57 -2.89 -4.09
CA VAL A 219 -8.20 -2.11 -3.01
C VAL A 219 -9.66 -1.81 -3.35
N HIS A 220 -9.95 -1.39 -4.58
CA HIS A 220 -11.32 -1.06 -4.99
C HIS A 220 -12.25 -2.28 -4.92
N GLU A 221 -11.81 -3.44 -5.39
CA GLU A 221 -12.58 -4.70 -5.32
C GLU A 221 -12.84 -5.13 -3.86
N LEU A 222 -11.82 -5.02 -3.00
CA LEU A 222 -11.94 -5.39 -1.60
C LEU A 222 -12.95 -4.51 -0.84
N LEU A 223 -13.07 -3.24 -1.23
CA LEU A 223 -14.03 -2.31 -0.63
C LEU A 223 -15.42 -2.44 -1.25
N SER A 224 -15.52 -2.69 -2.55
CA SER A 224 -16.82 -2.80 -3.25
C SER A 224 -17.62 -4.01 -2.78
N GLU A 225 -16.99 -5.13 -2.43
CA GLU A 225 -17.66 -6.33 -1.90
C GLU A 225 -18.55 -6.07 -0.68
N LYS A 226 -18.26 -5.01 0.09
CA LYS A 226 -18.96 -4.67 1.34
C LYS A 226 -19.54 -3.27 1.34
N ALA A 227 -19.54 -2.62 0.19
CA ALA A 227 -20.19 -1.34 0.00
C ALA A 227 -21.68 -1.44 0.36
N ARG A 228 -22.18 -0.42 1.05
CA ARG A 228 -23.58 -0.32 1.47
C ARG A 228 -24.20 0.95 0.91
N THR A 229 -25.49 0.89 0.63
CA THR A 229 -26.30 2.07 0.36
C THR A 229 -27.21 2.33 1.55
N PHE A 230 -27.15 3.54 2.06
CA PHE A 230 -28.01 4.06 3.11
C PHE A 230 -29.16 4.84 2.49
N TRP A 231 -30.38 4.51 2.90
CA TRP A 231 -31.61 5.10 2.38
C TRP A 231 -32.38 5.78 3.50
N LYS A 232 -32.67 7.06 3.32
CA LYS A 232 -33.60 7.80 4.17
C LYS A 232 -34.86 8.07 3.38
N ALA A 233 -35.94 7.35 3.66
CA ALA A 233 -37.16 7.40 2.86
C ALA A 233 -38.41 7.49 3.74
N VAL A 234 -39.47 8.12 3.22
CA VAL A 234 -40.73 8.33 3.95
C VAL A 234 -41.93 7.98 3.06
N PRO A 235 -42.84 7.08 3.48
CA PRO A 235 -42.82 6.31 4.74
C PRO A 235 -41.75 5.20 4.76
N ALA A 236 -41.00 5.07 5.86
CA ALA A 236 -39.87 4.13 5.97
C ALA A 236 -40.31 2.67 5.85
N GLU A 237 -41.43 2.29 6.47
CA GLU A 237 -41.96 0.92 6.42
C GLU A 237 -42.33 0.50 4.99
N LYS A 238 -42.98 1.41 4.25
CA LYS A 238 -43.31 1.16 2.84
C LYS A 238 -42.04 1.01 2.00
N ALA A 239 -41.04 1.85 2.25
CA ALA A 239 -39.75 1.77 1.56
C ALA A 239 -39.04 0.43 1.84
N ARG A 240 -39.06 -0.03 3.09
CA ARG A 240 -38.48 -1.30 3.52
C ARG A 240 -39.11 -2.48 2.81
N ILE A 241 -40.45 -2.57 2.81
CA ILE A 241 -41.18 -3.66 2.17
C ILE A 241 -40.82 -3.73 0.68
N LEU A 242 -40.79 -2.58 -0.01
CA LEU A 242 -40.43 -2.51 -1.43
C LEU A 242 -38.97 -2.91 -1.67
N LEU A 243 -38.02 -2.43 -0.86
CA LEU A 243 -36.61 -2.81 -1.02
C LEU A 243 -36.37 -4.30 -0.70
N GLN A 244 -37.13 -4.88 0.23
CA GLN A 244 -37.01 -6.28 0.62
C GLN A 244 -37.46 -7.26 -0.48
N THR A 245 -38.28 -6.83 -1.46
CA THR A 245 -38.60 -7.68 -2.62
C THR A 245 -37.41 -7.84 -3.56
N GLU A 246 -36.51 -6.86 -3.57
CA GLU A 246 -35.39 -6.79 -4.52
C GLU A 246 -34.04 -7.19 -3.89
N THR A 247 -33.83 -6.91 -2.61
CA THR A 247 -32.53 -7.08 -1.97
C THR A 247 -32.62 -7.31 -0.46
N GLN A 248 -31.48 -7.70 0.15
CA GLN A 248 -31.37 -7.79 1.60
C GLN A 248 -31.36 -6.37 2.19
N VAL A 249 -32.29 -6.11 3.11
CA VAL A 249 -32.41 -4.84 3.81
C VAL A 249 -32.15 -5.06 5.30
N ALA A 250 -31.15 -4.36 5.83
CA ALA A 250 -30.98 -4.18 7.27
C ALA A 250 -31.54 -2.83 7.71
N GLU A 251 -31.94 -2.74 8.97
CA GLU A 251 -32.48 -1.52 9.56
C GLU A 251 -31.44 -0.92 10.52
N GLY A 252 -31.12 0.35 10.31
CA GLY A 252 -30.24 1.12 11.17
C GLY A 252 -31.03 1.97 12.17
N GLU A 253 -30.32 2.82 12.92
CA GLU A 253 -30.94 3.80 13.81
C GLU A 253 -31.77 4.84 13.00
N ASP A 254 -32.79 5.41 13.64
CA ASP A 254 -33.67 6.45 13.08
C ASP A 254 -34.40 6.09 11.76
N GLY A 255 -34.67 4.80 11.54
CA GLY A 255 -35.40 4.34 10.36
C GLY A 255 -34.61 4.42 9.06
N LEU A 256 -33.27 4.46 9.14
CA LEU A 256 -32.40 4.31 7.99
C LEU A 256 -32.42 2.86 7.48
N LEU A 257 -32.61 2.68 6.18
CA LEU A 257 -32.53 1.37 5.55
C LEU A 257 -31.15 1.17 4.92
N ILE A 258 -30.60 -0.03 5.03
CA ILE A 258 -29.26 -0.37 4.58
C ILE A 258 -29.35 -1.53 3.60
N THR A 259 -28.89 -1.34 2.38
CA THR A 259 -28.81 -2.38 1.34
C THR A 259 -27.35 -2.62 0.94
N PRO A 260 -27.00 -3.76 0.32
CA PRO A 260 -25.81 -3.85 -0.50
C PRO A 260 -25.76 -2.70 -1.52
N TYR A 261 -24.56 -2.15 -1.74
CA TYR A 261 -24.35 -1.17 -2.79
C TYR A 261 -24.31 -1.85 -4.16
N ASP A 262 -25.07 -1.29 -5.09
CA ASP A 262 -25.11 -1.69 -6.48
C ASP A 262 -25.55 -0.44 -7.26
N GLU A 263 -24.65 0.15 -8.05
CA GLU A 263 -24.89 1.46 -8.68
C GLU A 263 -26.12 1.45 -9.60
N GLU A 264 -26.22 0.43 -10.46
CA GLU A 264 -27.32 0.28 -11.41
C GLU A 264 -28.63 -0.02 -10.68
N LYS A 265 -28.62 -0.93 -9.71
CA LYS A 265 -29.85 -1.26 -8.97
C LYS A 265 -30.29 -0.17 -8.03
N ASN A 266 -29.39 0.62 -7.46
CA ASN A 266 -29.75 1.77 -6.64
C ASN A 266 -30.63 2.75 -7.44
N ALA A 267 -30.32 2.98 -8.72
CA ALA A 267 -31.14 3.82 -9.58
C ALA A 267 -32.56 3.23 -9.77
N LEU A 268 -32.65 1.92 -10.06
CA LEU A 268 -33.91 1.20 -10.23
C LEU A 268 -34.76 1.19 -8.94
N TRP A 269 -34.12 0.93 -7.79
CA TRP A 269 -34.78 0.93 -6.50
C TRP A 269 -35.29 2.33 -6.14
N ASN A 270 -34.53 3.39 -6.42
CA ASN A 270 -34.99 4.75 -6.22
C ASN A 270 -36.24 5.07 -7.06
N GLU A 271 -36.22 4.71 -8.35
CA GLU A 271 -37.37 4.90 -9.23
C GLU A 271 -38.61 4.14 -8.72
N MET A 272 -38.45 2.86 -8.36
CA MET A 272 -39.52 2.04 -7.79
C MET A 272 -40.12 2.66 -6.53
N LEU A 273 -39.28 3.16 -5.61
CA LEU A 273 -39.73 3.83 -4.39
C LEU A 273 -40.59 5.05 -4.71
N VAL A 274 -40.10 5.92 -5.59
CA VAL A 274 -40.79 7.17 -5.97
C VAL A 274 -42.12 6.88 -6.68
N GLN A 275 -42.14 5.94 -7.63
CA GLN A 275 -43.36 5.52 -8.34
C GLN A 275 -44.43 4.95 -7.38
N ASN A 276 -44.00 4.31 -6.29
CA ASN A 276 -44.87 3.79 -5.25
C ASN A 276 -45.20 4.82 -4.15
N GLY A 277 -44.95 6.12 -4.37
CA GLY A 277 -45.31 7.18 -3.44
C GLY A 277 -44.44 7.26 -2.19
N VAL A 278 -43.25 6.64 -2.21
CA VAL A 278 -42.22 6.82 -1.18
C VAL A 278 -41.34 8.00 -1.57
N ARG A 279 -41.18 8.96 -0.67
CA ARG A 279 -40.27 10.09 -0.86
C ARG A 279 -38.89 9.73 -0.33
N VAL A 280 -37.91 9.61 -1.22
CA VAL A 280 -36.51 9.39 -0.86
C VAL A 280 -35.87 10.75 -0.54
N LYS A 281 -35.45 10.93 0.72
CA LYS A 281 -34.79 12.15 1.21
C LYS A 281 -33.29 12.11 0.99
N GLU A 282 -32.68 10.93 1.07
CA GLU A 282 -31.24 10.75 0.94
C GLU A 282 -30.93 9.33 0.44
N ILE A 283 -30.01 9.23 -0.50
CA ILE A 283 -29.36 7.99 -0.92
C ILE A 283 -27.86 8.22 -0.78
N LYS A 284 -27.21 7.46 0.09
CA LYS A 284 -25.79 7.61 0.36
C LYS A 284 -25.09 6.27 0.20
N ALA A 285 -24.28 6.16 -0.85
CA ALA A 285 -23.33 5.06 -0.99
C ALA A 285 -22.17 5.27 -0.02
N VAL A 286 -21.86 4.24 0.75
CA VAL A 286 -20.71 4.21 1.66
C VAL A 286 -19.89 2.98 1.34
N LEU A 287 -18.70 3.22 0.82
CA LEU A 287 -17.66 2.21 0.76
C LEU A 287 -17.14 1.99 2.19
N PRO A 288 -16.98 0.74 2.65
CA PRO A 288 -16.32 0.48 3.92
C PRO A 288 -14.91 1.04 3.90
N ALA A 289 -14.36 1.31 5.08
CA ALA A 289 -12.94 1.60 5.19
C ALA A 289 -12.14 0.29 5.16
N LEU A 290 -10.89 0.35 4.69
CA LEU A 290 -9.99 -0.81 4.74
C LEU A 290 -9.73 -1.25 6.20
N GLU A 291 -9.83 -0.32 7.15
CA GLU A 291 -9.91 -0.53 8.59
C GLU A 291 -10.99 -1.53 9.00
N ASP A 292 -12.22 -1.37 8.50
CA ASP A 292 -13.35 -2.22 8.86
C ASP A 292 -13.11 -3.66 8.37
N LEU A 293 -12.62 -3.78 7.14
CA LEU A 293 -12.25 -5.07 6.56
C LEU A 293 -11.15 -5.75 7.37
N PHE A 294 -10.14 -4.99 7.78
CA PHE A 294 -9.05 -5.49 8.61
C PHE A 294 -9.53 -5.98 9.98
N LEU A 295 -10.37 -5.20 10.66
CA LEU A 295 -10.92 -5.57 11.97
C LEU A 295 -11.71 -6.88 11.89
N GLU A 296 -12.54 -7.05 10.87
CA GLU A 296 -13.31 -8.27 10.70
C GLU A 296 -12.42 -9.50 10.45
N LEU A 297 -11.44 -9.39 9.57
CA LEU A 297 -10.51 -10.47 9.23
C LEU A 297 -9.60 -10.86 10.40
N THR A 298 -9.33 -9.92 11.31
CA THR A 298 -8.48 -10.14 12.49
C THR A 298 -9.26 -10.46 13.76
N GLY A 299 -10.60 -10.53 13.68
CA GLY A 299 -11.47 -10.83 14.82
C GLY A 299 -11.64 -9.67 15.81
N GLY A 300 -11.34 -8.45 15.37
CA GLY A 300 -11.47 -7.18 16.09
C GLY A 300 -12.91 -6.72 16.28
N ARG A 301 -13.78 -7.60 16.75
CA ARG A 301 -14.98 -7.28 17.55
C ARG A 301 -15.27 -8.48 18.46
N LYS A 302 -14.66 -8.47 19.65
CA LYS A 302 -15.32 -9.00 20.84
C LYS A 302 -15.54 -7.83 21.80
N LYS A 303 -16.82 -7.50 21.95
CA LYS A 303 -17.48 -6.46 22.77
C LYS A 303 -17.75 -5.16 22.03
#